data_AF-A0A9Q0K2I0-F1
#
_entry.id   AF-A0A9Q0K2I0-F1
#
_cell.length_a   1.000
_cell.length_b   1.000
_cell.length_c   1.000
_cell.angle_alpha   90.00
_cell.angle_beta   90.00
_cell.angle_gamma   90.00
#
_symmetry.space_group_name_H-M   'P 1'
#
loop_
_entity.id
_entity.type
_entity.pdbx_description
1 polymer ?
#
loop_
_entity_poly.entity_id
_entity_poly.type
_entity_poly.pdbx_seq_one_letter_code
_entity_poly.pdbx_strand_id
1 'polypeptide(L)'
;MASSAFSRLLNLQGHLQEMKQGVRDGNGRWHLRVSPDVSDALMRGTAIVALESTIISHGMPYPQNLQTAKDVEAIVRENGAIPATIAILDGIPCIGLTTEELEKLAKLGTKAQKTARRDIAYVVATKANGATTVSSTMFFASMVGIPVFVTGGIGGVHRNGENSKSF
;
A
#
# COMPACT_ATOMS: atom_id res chain seq x y z
N MET A 1 30.21 -0.10 4.66
CA MET A 1 29.42 0.18 3.44
C MET A 1 27.97 0.32 3.87
N ALA A 2 27.37 1.51 3.76
CA ALA A 2 25.96 1.70 4.10
C ALA A 2 25.08 0.89 3.13
N SER A 3 24.15 0.10 3.67
CA SER A 3 23.18 -0.66 2.86
C SER A 3 22.41 0.31 1.94
N SER A 4 22.07 -0.13 0.73
CA SER A 4 21.23 0.66 -0.21
C SER A 4 19.89 1.07 0.40
N ALA A 5 19.40 0.32 1.41
CA ALA A 5 18.24 0.67 2.21
C ALA A 5 18.49 1.91 3.09
N PHE A 6 19.67 2.04 3.69
CA PHE A 6 20.04 3.18 4.54
C PHE A 6 20.15 4.48 3.73
N SER A 7 20.68 4.42 2.50
CA SER A 7 20.70 5.57 1.59
C SER A 7 19.29 5.95 1.10
N ARG A 8 18.39 4.98 0.88
CA ARG A 8 16.97 5.24 0.57
C ARG A 8 16.24 5.86 1.76
N LEU A 9 16.55 5.40 2.98
CA LEU A 9 16.04 5.96 4.23
C LEU A 9 16.54 7.36 4.52
N LEU A 10 17.79 7.69 4.23
CA LEU A 10 18.31 9.06 4.34
C LEU A 10 17.60 10.02 3.39
N ASN A 11 17.32 9.57 2.15
CA ASN A 11 16.48 10.32 1.21
C ASN A 11 15.02 10.47 1.71
N LEU A 12 14.51 9.50 2.48
CA LEU A 12 13.18 9.57 3.10
C LEU A 12 13.17 10.33 4.44
N GLN A 13 14.27 10.38 5.19
CA GLN A 13 14.39 11.08 6.48
C GLN A 13 14.42 12.59 6.30
N GLY A 14 15.02 13.09 5.21
CA GLY A 14 14.83 14.48 4.80
C GLY A 14 13.35 14.82 4.57
N HIS A 15 12.58 13.87 4.03
CA HIS A 15 11.13 14.02 3.82
C HIS A 15 10.29 13.88 5.09
N LEU A 16 10.67 13.01 6.04
CA LEU A 16 9.94 12.81 7.31
C LEU A 16 9.89 14.08 8.17
N GLN A 17 10.92 14.94 8.10
CA GLN A 17 10.92 16.24 8.79
C GLN A 17 10.02 17.28 8.11
N GLU A 18 9.78 17.16 6.80
CA GLU A 18 8.93 18.07 6.02
C GLU A 18 7.43 17.69 6.09
N MET A 19 7.09 16.50 6.61
CA MET A 19 5.73 15.91 6.65
C MET A 19 4.71 16.60 7.59
N LYS A 20 4.95 17.83 8.05
CA LYS A 20 3.96 18.59 8.85
C LYS A 20 2.93 19.38 8.04
N GLN A 21 3.09 19.53 6.72
CA GLN A 21 2.14 20.29 5.91
C GLN A 21 1.87 19.60 4.56
N GLY A 22 0.65 19.07 4.44
CA GLY A 22 0.18 18.44 3.21
C GLY A 22 -0.04 19.47 2.11
N VAL A 23 0.63 19.26 0.97
CA VAL A 23 0.34 19.70 -0.42
C VAL A 23 1.66 19.54 -1.21
N ARG A 24 1.58 19.14 -2.48
CA ARG A 24 2.72 18.90 -3.42
C ARG A 24 3.93 19.78 -3.11
N ASP A 25 5.10 19.17 -2.87
CA ASP A 25 6.32 19.95 -2.87
C ASP A 25 6.57 20.49 -4.29
N GLY A 26 7.19 21.67 -4.40
CA GLY A 26 7.44 22.34 -5.69
C GLY A 26 8.33 21.56 -6.67
N ASN A 27 8.75 20.33 -6.30
CA ASN A 27 9.63 19.46 -7.06
C ASN A 27 8.92 18.27 -7.74
N GLY A 28 7.58 18.20 -7.68
CA GLY A 28 6.81 17.16 -8.38
C GLY A 28 6.91 15.77 -7.75
N ARG A 29 7.24 15.68 -6.46
CA ARG A 29 7.34 14.39 -5.74
C ARG A 29 5.96 13.95 -5.22
N TRP A 30 5.76 12.64 -5.17
CA TRP A 30 4.54 12.05 -4.63
C TRP A 30 4.57 12.12 -3.10
N HIS A 31 3.48 12.56 -2.49
CA HIS A 31 3.32 12.54 -1.04
C HIS A 31 2.91 11.15 -0.59
N LEU A 32 3.82 10.42 0.04
CA LEU A 32 3.54 9.12 0.66
C LEU A 32 3.48 9.27 2.18
N ARG A 33 2.44 8.72 2.79
CA ARG A 33 2.36 8.58 4.24
C ARG A 33 2.82 7.18 4.63
N VAL A 34 3.86 7.10 5.45
CA VAL A 34 4.37 5.84 6.00
C VAL A 34 4.00 5.80 7.49
N SER A 35 3.44 4.69 7.96
CA SER A 35 3.09 4.55 9.38
C SER A 35 4.35 4.55 10.26
N PRO A 36 4.25 4.96 11.54
CA PRO A 36 5.37 4.93 12.47
C PRO A 36 6.04 3.55 12.55
N ASP A 37 5.26 2.48 12.69
CA ASP A 37 5.77 1.10 12.78
C ASP A 37 6.57 0.69 11.53
N VAL A 38 6.09 1.06 10.34
CA VAL A 38 6.77 0.77 9.08
C VAL A 38 8.04 1.61 8.97
N SER A 39 7.98 2.90 9.33
CA SER A 39 9.15 3.79 9.33
C SER A 39 10.25 3.28 10.26
N ASP A 40 9.89 2.90 11.48
CA ASP A 40 10.81 2.37 12.48
C ASP A 40 11.40 1.02 12.05
N ALA A 41 10.58 0.14 11.46
CA ALA A 41 11.04 -1.13 10.92
C ALA A 41 12.04 -0.94 9.78
N LEU A 42 11.78 0.01 8.86
CA LEU A 42 12.72 0.34 7.79
C LEU A 42 14.04 0.83 8.38
N MET A 43 14.00 1.76 9.33
CA MET A 43 15.20 2.31 9.99
C MET A 43 16.04 1.25 10.70
N ARG A 44 15.39 0.26 11.32
CA ARG A 44 16.04 -0.82 12.08
C ARG A 44 16.44 -2.02 11.23
N GLY A 45 15.99 -2.07 9.97
CA GLY A 45 16.16 -3.25 9.12
C GLY A 45 15.30 -4.45 9.56
N THR A 46 14.22 -4.20 10.30
CA THR A 46 13.24 -5.22 10.66
C THR A 46 12.50 -5.67 9.40
N ALA A 47 12.12 -6.96 9.34
CA ALA A 47 11.36 -7.49 8.22
C ALA A 47 9.99 -6.80 8.09
N ILE A 48 9.60 -6.45 6.86
CA ILE A 48 8.31 -5.83 6.54
C ILE A 48 7.67 -6.62 5.41
N VAL A 49 6.38 -6.91 5.53
CA VAL A 49 5.59 -7.57 4.50
C VAL A 49 4.52 -6.60 4.02
N ALA A 50 4.61 -6.17 2.76
CA ALA A 50 3.54 -5.40 2.14
C ALA A 50 2.31 -6.28 1.93
N LEU A 51 1.11 -5.68 2.03
CA LEU A 51 -0.18 -6.31 1.80
C LEU A 51 -1.05 -5.41 0.90
N GLU A 52 -1.75 -6.00 -0.06
CA GLU A 52 -2.65 -5.24 -0.95
C GLU A 52 -4.02 -4.99 -0.29
N SER A 53 -4.75 -3.99 -0.79
CA SER A 53 -6.09 -3.67 -0.27
C SER A 53 -7.24 -4.02 -1.22
N THR A 54 -6.96 -4.45 -2.46
CA THR A 54 -8.01 -4.87 -3.38
C THR A 54 -8.78 -6.08 -2.84
N ILE A 55 -8.10 -7.08 -2.26
CA ILE A 55 -8.77 -8.22 -1.62
C ILE A 55 -9.75 -7.78 -0.52
N ILE A 56 -9.47 -6.68 0.19
CA ILE A 56 -10.31 -6.13 1.25
C ILE A 56 -11.56 -5.46 0.66
N SER A 57 -11.40 -4.60 -0.35
CA SER A 57 -12.53 -3.81 -0.88
C SER A 57 -13.34 -4.52 -1.96
N HIS A 58 -12.72 -5.42 -2.72
CA HIS A 58 -13.31 -6.05 -3.93
C HIS A 58 -13.26 -7.58 -3.90
N GLY A 59 -12.51 -8.20 -2.99
CA GLY A 59 -12.34 -9.65 -2.93
C GLY A 59 -13.30 -10.35 -1.98
N MET A 60 -13.78 -9.66 -0.93
CA MET A 60 -14.60 -10.25 0.13
C MET A 60 -15.69 -9.28 0.59
N PRO A 61 -16.87 -9.78 1.03
CA PRO A 61 -17.91 -8.94 1.61
C PRO A 61 -17.53 -8.45 3.02
N TYR A 62 -18.14 -7.35 3.46
CA TYR A 62 -18.09 -6.92 4.85
C TYR A 62 -19.05 -7.76 5.71
N PRO A 63 -18.67 -8.19 6.94
CA PRO A 63 -17.43 -7.86 7.68
C PRO A 63 -16.25 -8.81 7.46
N GLN A 64 -16.40 -9.86 6.63
CA GLN A 64 -15.36 -10.88 6.41
C GLN A 64 -14.06 -10.26 5.89
N ASN A 65 -14.16 -9.27 5.00
CA ASN A 65 -13.00 -8.55 4.49
C ASN A 65 -12.12 -7.92 5.59
N LEU A 66 -12.74 -7.29 6.60
CA LEU A 66 -12.05 -6.69 7.72
C LEU A 66 -11.43 -7.74 8.62
N GLN A 67 -12.17 -8.82 8.90
CA GLN A 67 -11.67 -9.92 9.73
C GLN A 67 -10.44 -10.55 9.08
N THR A 68 -10.54 -10.92 7.80
CA THR A 68 -9.41 -11.51 7.07
C THR A 68 -8.22 -10.55 7.01
N ALA A 69 -8.44 -9.25 6.79
CA ALA A 69 -7.34 -8.29 6.79
C ALA A 69 -6.62 -8.24 8.15
N LYS A 70 -7.37 -8.22 9.25
CA LYS A 70 -6.82 -8.25 10.62
C LYS A 70 -6.07 -9.56 10.90
N ASP A 71 -6.64 -10.70 10.50
CA ASP A 71 -6.03 -12.01 10.70
C ASP A 71 -4.70 -12.13 9.94
N VAL A 72 -4.66 -11.67 8.69
CA VAL A 72 -3.44 -11.66 7.89
C VAL A 72 -2.38 -10.76 8.51
N GLU A 73 -2.73 -9.55 8.96
CA GLU A 73 -1.77 -8.70 9.66
C GLU A 73 -1.28 -9.32 10.98
N ALA A 74 -2.15 -10.02 11.73
CA ALA A 74 -1.77 -10.73 12.94
C ALA A 74 -0.76 -11.85 12.64
N ILE A 75 -1.01 -12.68 11.62
CA ILE A 75 -0.11 -13.75 11.19
C ILE A 75 1.28 -13.19 10.84
N VAL A 76 1.35 -12.06 10.14
CA VAL A 76 2.63 -11.42 9.81
C VAL A 76 3.37 -11.00 11.09
N ARG A 77 2.67 -10.40 12.05
CA ARG A 77 3.25 -9.99 13.35
C ARG A 77 3.72 -11.19 14.18
N GLU A 78 2.94 -12.27 14.22
CA GLU A 78 3.28 -13.52 14.91
C GLU A 78 4.54 -14.17 14.36
N ASN A 79 4.83 -13.97 13.07
CA ASN A 79 6.06 -14.42 12.41
C ASN A 79 7.22 -13.42 12.51
N GLY A 80 7.09 -12.37 13.32
CA GLY A 80 8.17 -11.43 13.64
C GLY A 80 8.41 -10.34 12.58
N ALA A 81 7.49 -10.15 11.63
CA ALA A 81 7.55 -9.08 10.64
C ALA A 81 6.49 -8.00 10.90
N ILE A 82 6.71 -6.80 10.36
CA ILE A 82 5.73 -5.72 10.41
C ILE A 82 4.85 -5.76 9.15
N PRO A 83 3.51 -5.88 9.29
CA PRO A 83 2.61 -5.78 8.14
C PRO A 83 2.49 -4.33 7.68
N ALA A 84 2.49 -4.14 6.36
CA ALA A 84 2.26 -2.86 5.72
C ALA A 84 1.12 -2.98 4.71
N THR A 85 -0.12 -2.88 5.18
CA THR A 85 -1.29 -2.76 4.29
C THR A 85 -1.23 -1.44 3.53
N ILE A 86 -1.31 -1.50 2.20
CA ILE A 86 -1.14 -0.33 1.32
C ILE A 86 -2.47 0.05 0.67
N ALA A 87 -2.84 1.32 0.76
CA ALA A 87 -4.02 1.90 0.10
C ALA A 87 -3.76 3.36 -0.29
N ILE A 88 -4.70 3.97 -1.03
CA ILE A 88 -4.76 5.42 -1.19
C ILE A 88 -5.97 5.91 -0.41
N LEU A 89 -5.78 6.78 0.58
CA LEU A 89 -6.86 7.32 1.39
C LEU A 89 -6.96 8.82 1.16
N ASP A 90 -8.13 9.28 0.73
CA ASP A 90 -8.43 10.69 0.43
C ASP A 90 -7.33 11.35 -0.45
N GLY A 91 -6.85 10.60 -1.46
CA GLY A 91 -5.79 10.99 -2.38
C GLY A 91 -4.35 10.80 -1.91
N ILE A 92 -4.14 10.27 -0.70
CA ILE A 92 -2.80 10.09 -0.12
C ILE A 92 -2.43 8.61 -0.13
N PRO A 93 -1.39 8.19 -0.87
CA PRO A 93 -0.79 6.87 -0.71
C PRO A 93 -0.33 6.61 0.73
N CYS A 94 -0.80 5.53 1.33
CA CYS A 94 -0.54 5.16 2.71
C CYS A 94 0.13 3.78 2.77
N ILE A 95 1.25 3.69 3.48
CA ILE A 95 2.03 2.47 3.69
C ILE A 95 1.93 2.07 5.17
N GLY A 96 1.17 1.02 5.45
CA GLY A 96 0.74 0.67 6.79
C GLY A 96 -0.50 1.49 7.17
N LEU A 97 -1.65 0.83 7.21
CA LEU A 97 -2.90 1.45 7.66
C LEU A 97 -3.06 1.27 9.17
N THR A 98 -3.74 2.21 9.82
CA THR A 98 -4.25 1.98 11.18
C THR A 98 -5.45 1.03 11.16
N THR A 99 -5.82 0.50 12.32
CA THR A 99 -7.02 -0.33 12.47
C THR A 99 -8.28 0.40 11.98
N GLU A 100 -8.39 1.70 12.28
CA GLU A 100 -9.54 2.54 11.91
C GLU A 100 -9.57 2.80 10.40
N GLU A 101 -8.41 3.01 9.78
CA GLU A 101 -8.28 3.19 8.34
C GLU A 101 -8.60 1.89 7.58
N LEU A 102 -8.13 0.76 8.10
CA LEU A 102 -8.46 -0.56 7.59
C LEU A 102 -9.97 -0.82 7.66
N GLU A 103 -10.60 -0.50 8.78
CA GLU A 103 -12.04 -0.61 8.97
C GLU A 103 -12.83 0.33 8.06
N LYS A 104 -12.38 1.59 7.89
CA LYS A 104 -12.97 2.55 6.93
C LYS A 104 -12.92 1.96 5.52
N LEU A 105 -11.78 1.43 5.10
CA LEU A 105 -11.60 0.86 3.77
C LEU A 105 -12.46 -0.39 3.54
N ALA A 106 -12.56 -1.25 4.55
CA ALA A 106 -13.41 -2.45 4.51
C ALA A 106 -14.90 -2.10 4.42
N LYS A 107 -15.36 -1.08 5.16
CA LYS A 107 -16.74 -0.58 5.10
C LYS A 107 -17.06 0.13 3.78
N LEU A 108 -16.08 0.83 3.19
CA LEU A 108 -16.22 1.45 1.88
C LEU A 108 -16.47 0.40 0.79
N GLY A 109 -15.81 -0.76 0.87
CA GLY A 109 -15.96 -1.83 -0.11
C GLY A 109 -15.72 -1.34 -1.54
N THR A 110 -16.61 -1.70 -2.46
CA THR A 110 -16.52 -1.34 -3.88
C THR A 110 -16.58 0.16 -4.19
N LYS A 111 -16.95 1.00 -3.21
CA LYS A 111 -16.87 2.47 -3.34
C LYS A 111 -15.42 2.97 -3.35
N ALA A 112 -14.48 2.21 -2.79
CA ALA A 112 -13.05 2.47 -2.97
C ALA A 112 -12.64 2.01 -4.37
N GLN A 113 -12.03 2.90 -5.16
CA GLN A 113 -11.66 2.58 -6.53
C GLN A 113 -10.62 1.47 -6.56
N LYS A 114 -10.87 0.39 -7.32
CA LYS A 114 -9.86 -0.63 -7.60
C LYS A 114 -8.73 0.01 -8.41
N THR A 115 -7.55 0.11 -7.81
CA THR A 115 -6.47 0.98 -8.28
C THR A 115 -5.29 0.13 -8.76
N ALA A 116 -5.15 -0.04 -10.07
CA ALA A 116 -3.93 -0.50 -10.71
C ALA A 116 -2.97 0.67 -10.97
N ARG A 117 -1.72 0.37 -11.38
CA ARG A 117 -0.67 1.39 -11.49
C ARG A 117 -1.07 2.59 -12.35
N ARG A 118 -1.82 2.36 -13.43
CA ARG A 118 -2.32 3.42 -14.33
C ARG A 118 -3.36 4.35 -13.68
N ASP A 119 -4.06 3.86 -12.65
CA ASP A 119 -5.17 4.57 -12.00
C ASP A 119 -4.67 5.49 -10.87
N ILE A 120 -3.44 5.28 -10.39
CA ILE A 120 -2.86 6.00 -9.24
C ILE A 120 -2.97 7.52 -9.41
N ALA A 121 -2.57 8.06 -10.57
CA ALA A 121 -2.58 9.50 -10.82
C ALA A 121 -3.98 10.10 -10.71
N TYR A 122 -4.99 9.41 -11.23
CA TYR A 122 -6.38 9.84 -11.16
C TYR A 122 -6.91 9.83 -9.72
N VAL A 123 -6.69 8.73 -8.98
CA VAL A 123 -7.17 8.60 -7.59
C VAL A 123 -6.53 9.65 -6.69
N VAL A 124 -5.22 9.90 -6.85
CA VAL A 124 -4.51 10.94 -6.09
C VAL A 124 -5.01 12.34 -6.46
N ALA A 125 -5.10 12.66 -7.75
CA ALA A 125 -5.53 13.98 -8.21
C ALA A 125 -6.96 14.33 -7.80
N THR A 126 -7.86 13.34 -7.77
CA THR A 126 -9.27 13.53 -7.40
C THR A 126 -9.52 13.41 -5.89
N LYS A 127 -8.47 13.19 -5.09
CA LYS A 127 -8.59 12.95 -3.63
C LYS A 127 -9.54 11.80 -3.29
N ALA A 128 -9.59 10.78 -4.16
CA ALA A 128 -10.44 9.62 -3.96
C ALA A 128 -9.79 8.58 -3.04
N ASN A 129 -10.59 7.63 -2.56
CA ASN A 129 -10.11 6.45 -1.85
C ASN A 129 -9.88 5.33 -2.87
N GLY A 130 -8.71 4.69 -2.81
CA GLY A 130 -8.28 3.65 -3.74
C GLY A 130 -7.77 2.40 -3.02
N ALA A 131 -8.38 1.26 -3.34
CA ALA A 131 -7.89 -0.05 -2.95
C ALA A 131 -6.82 -0.49 -3.97
N THR A 132 -5.58 -0.67 -3.52
CA THR A 132 -4.47 -0.98 -4.40
C THR A 132 -4.49 -2.44 -4.83
N THR A 133 -4.34 -2.69 -6.13
CA THR A 133 -4.08 -4.03 -6.68
C THR A 133 -2.60 -4.37 -6.51
N VAL A 134 -2.25 -5.64 -6.67
CA VAL A 134 -0.87 -6.15 -6.86
C VAL A 134 0.06 -5.14 -7.55
N SER A 135 -0.32 -4.62 -8.72
CA SER A 135 0.53 -3.70 -9.49
C SER A 135 0.83 -2.36 -8.79
N SER A 136 -0.15 -1.79 -8.09
CA SER A 136 0.01 -0.55 -7.33
C SER A 136 0.70 -0.79 -6.00
N THR A 137 0.37 -1.88 -5.32
CA THR A 137 1.00 -2.28 -4.06
C THR A 137 2.51 -2.49 -4.24
N MET A 138 2.92 -3.21 -5.28
CA MET A 138 4.33 -3.39 -5.64
C MET A 138 5.02 -2.06 -5.94
N PHE A 139 4.34 -1.16 -6.69
CA PHE A 139 4.88 0.15 -7.01
C PHE A 139 5.17 0.95 -5.73
N PHE A 140 4.21 1.07 -4.83
CA PHE A 140 4.38 1.78 -3.56
C PHE A 140 5.40 1.12 -2.62
N ALA A 141 5.34 -0.20 -2.44
CA ALA A 141 6.29 -0.96 -1.64
C ALA A 141 7.74 -0.75 -2.13
N SER A 142 7.96 -0.78 -3.45
CA SER A 142 9.29 -0.58 -4.04
C SER A 142 9.86 0.82 -3.77
N MET A 143 9.01 1.86 -3.75
CA MET A 143 9.43 3.24 -3.50
C MET A 143 9.95 3.45 -2.07
N VAL A 144 9.41 2.72 -1.10
CA VAL A 144 9.86 2.78 0.30
C VAL A 144 10.87 1.68 0.67
N GLY A 145 11.23 0.82 -0.30
CA GLY A 145 12.24 -0.21 -0.10
C GLY A 145 11.75 -1.47 0.63
N ILE A 146 10.45 -1.79 0.58
CA ILE A 146 9.92 -3.06 1.09
C ILE A 146 10.07 -4.13 -0.02
N PRO A 147 10.86 -5.19 0.18
CA PRO A 147 11.15 -6.17 -0.88
C PRO A 147 10.19 -7.36 -0.91
N VAL A 148 9.35 -7.54 0.12
CA VAL A 148 8.43 -8.69 0.25
C VAL A 148 6.99 -8.21 0.23
N PHE A 149 6.17 -8.84 -0.61
CA PHE A 149 4.73 -8.58 -0.76
C PHE A 149 3.98 -9.90 -0.84
N VAL A 150 2.90 -10.03 -0.08
CA VAL A 150 2.00 -11.19 -0.08
C VAL A 150 0.60 -10.80 -0.56
N THR A 151 0.00 -11.65 -1.39
CA THR A 151 -1.38 -11.54 -1.87
C THR A 151 -2.02 -12.92 -1.97
N GLY A 152 -3.35 -12.99 -2.11
CA GLY A 152 -4.06 -14.26 -2.37
C GLY A 152 -3.79 -14.83 -3.77
N GLY A 153 -3.60 -13.98 -4.77
CA GLY A 153 -3.28 -14.38 -6.14
C GLY A 153 -2.91 -13.19 -7.01
N ILE A 154 -2.08 -13.44 -8.03
CA ILE A 154 -1.71 -12.41 -9.00
C ILE A 154 -2.70 -12.37 -10.17
N GLY A 155 -2.85 -11.17 -10.76
CA GLY A 155 -3.47 -11.06 -12.07
C GLY A 155 -2.61 -11.71 -13.15
N GLY A 156 -3.19 -11.93 -14.32
CA GLY A 156 -2.50 -12.48 -15.47
C GLY A 156 -3.45 -12.60 -16.65
N VAL A 157 -2.96 -13.24 -17.71
CA VAL A 157 -3.69 -13.37 -18.97
C VAL A 157 -5.04 -14.06 -18.73
N HIS A 158 -6.12 -13.39 -19.13
CA HIS A 158 -7.45 -13.96 -19.03
C HIS A 158 -7.62 -15.12 -20.01
N ARG A 159 -8.59 -16.00 -19.74
CA ARG A 159 -8.98 -17.06 -20.70
C ARG A 159 -9.39 -16.41 -22.02
N ASN A 160 -8.93 -16.99 -23.13
CA ASN A 160 -9.08 -16.43 -24.48
C ASN A 160 -8.40 -15.04 -24.65
N GLY A 161 -7.33 -14.79 -23.90
CA GLY A 161 -6.54 -13.56 -23.95
C GLY A 161 -5.91 -13.30 -25.33
N GLU A 162 -5.64 -14.36 -26.10
CA GLU A 162 -5.16 -14.28 -27.48
C GLU A 162 -6.16 -13.57 -28.42
N ASN A 163 -7.46 -13.69 -28.12
CA ASN A 163 -8.53 -13.06 -28.90
C ASN A 163 -8.91 -11.67 -28.36
N SER A 164 -8.98 -11.55 -27.03
CA SER A 164 -9.45 -10.33 -26.34
C SER A 164 -8.35 -9.30 -26.06
N LYS A 165 -7.08 -9.71 -26.16
CA LYS A 165 -5.90 -8.94 -25.71
C LYS A 165 -5.99 -8.50 -24.24
N SER A 166 -6.69 -9.28 -23.42
CA SER A 166 -6.79 -9.09 -21.97
C SER A 166 -5.63 -9.84 -21.27
N PHE A 167 -4.52 -9.13 -21.09
CA PHE A 167 -3.32 -9.60 -20.41
C PHE A 167 -3.23 -9.11 -18.96
#